data_AF-A0A958J7L5-F1
#
_entry.id   AF-A0A958J7L5-F1
#
_cell.length_a   1.000
_cell.length_b   1.000
_cell.length_c   1.000
_cell.angle_alpha   90.00
_cell.angle_beta   90.00
_cell.angle_gamma   90.00
#
_symmetry.space_group_name_H-M   'P 1'
#
loop_
_entity.id
_entity.type
_entity.pdbx_description
1 polymer ?
#
loop_
_entity_poly.entity_id
_entity_poly.type
_entity_poly.pdbx_seq_one_letter_code
_entity_poly.pdbx_strand_id
1 'polypeptide(L)'
;MALGDLRFTSQSLKAFDKARMLEAAAAAGLAVPETVYDHRSVSRFPVFYKDRREENRLHRNRGIAVNAAVLARLPDPDDLLFQEYIDSPGTYGVGFLARAGDMLTHFTHKETVSLPRTGGAGVIVQRVEDPRLIAAAAKLLHHLGFDGWGLIEFKFCPSRQDYVFMELNAKFWQSLEFALGNNPQFFRMLFGIDYPADKVEKMVFARRYLMQPWRDRLRHLPRLRGCRVVETEHLVR
;
A
#
# COMPACT_ATOMS: atom_id res chain seq x y z
N MET A 1 13.61 -1.43 -17.59
CA MET A 1 13.30 -2.88 -17.51
C MET A 1 12.00 -3.13 -18.25
N ALA A 2 11.80 -4.27 -18.90
CA ALA A 2 10.55 -4.63 -19.55
C ALA A 2 10.06 -5.99 -19.06
N LEU A 3 8.74 -6.17 -18.98
CA LEU A 3 8.09 -7.44 -18.65
C LEU A 3 6.78 -7.51 -19.43
N GLY A 4 6.64 -8.53 -20.29
CA GLY A 4 5.61 -8.54 -21.32
C GLY A 4 5.70 -7.28 -22.18
N ASP A 5 4.56 -6.62 -22.39
CA ASP A 5 4.49 -5.38 -23.16
C ASP A 5 4.72 -4.11 -22.31
N LEU A 6 4.98 -4.26 -21.02
CA LEU A 6 5.13 -3.14 -20.09
C LEU A 6 6.60 -2.78 -19.89
N ARG A 7 6.86 -1.49 -19.71
CA ARG A 7 8.21 -0.95 -19.49
C ARG A 7 8.25 -0.16 -18.20
N PHE A 8 9.26 -0.43 -17.40
CA PHE A 8 9.70 0.44 -16.31
C PHE A 8 10.72 1.43 -16.86
N THR A 9 10.39 2.72 -16.79
CA THR A 9 11.25 3.82 -17.23
C THR A 9 11.97 4.46 -16.05
N SER A 10 12.94 5.34 -16.32
CA SER A 10 13.57 6.15 -15.29
C SER A 10 12.59 7.11 -14.59
N GLN A 11 11.48 7.47 -15.25
CA GLN A 11 10.42 8.25 -14.61
C GLN A 11 9.69 7.43 -13.55
N SER A 12 9.47 6.13 -13.78
CA SER A 12 8.89 5.23 -12.78
C SER A 12 9.74 5.14 -11.51
N LEU A 13 11.06 5.37 -11.61
CA LEU A 13 11.96 5.40 -10.44
C LEU A 13 11.77 6.65 -9.56
N LYS A 14 11.12 7.71 -10.05
CA LYS A 14 10.79 8.87 -9.22
C LYS A 14 9.81 8.51 -8.10
N ALA A 15 9.06 7.42 -8.26
CA ALA A 15 8.13 6.90 -7.24
C ALA A 15 8.81 6.49 -5.93
N PHE A 16 10.13 6.25 -5.92
CA PHE A 16 10.86 5.90 -4.71
C PHE A 16 11.14 7.10 -3.79
N ASP A 17 11.03 8.33 -4.30
CA ASP A 17 11.15 9.54 -3.49
C ASP A 17 9.80 9.90 -2.87
N LYS A 18 9.61 9.53 -1.60
CA LYS A 18 8.36 9.72 -0.86
C LYS A 18 7.92 11.19 -0.79
N ALA A 19 8.86 12.12 -0.62
CA ALA A 19 8.54 13.54 -0.50
C ALA A 19 7.98 14.07 -1.82
N ARG A 20 8.71 13.80 -2.92
CA ARG A 20 8.26 14.17 -4.28
C ARG A 20 6.94 13.50 -4.65
N MET A 21 6.71 12.27 -4.20
CA MET A 21 5.46 11.57 -4.47
C MET A 21 4.25 12.17 -3.75
N LEU A 22 4.42 12.66 -2.52
CA LEU A 22 3.35 13.38 -1.83
C LEU A 22 3.04 14.71 -2.52
N GLU A 23 4.07 15.44 -2.94
CA GLU A 23 3.91 16.69 -3.71
C GLU A 23 3.20 16.42 -5.05
N ALA A 24 3.60 15.39 -5.79
CA ALA A 24 2.97 15.01 -7.05
C ALA A 24 1.52 14.55 -6.86
N ALA A 25 1.21 13.80 -5.79
CA ALA A 25 -0.16 13.41 -5.46
C ALA A 25 -1.03 14.62 -5.11
N ALA A 26 -0.51 15.57 -4.33
CA ALA A 26 -1.19 16.81 -4.02
C ALA A 26 -1.41 17.67 -5.28
N ALA A 27 -0.41 17.78 -6.17
CA ALA A 27 -0.52 18.49 -7.45
C ALA A 27 -1.52 17.82 -8.41
N ALA A 28 -1.62 16.50 -8.36
CA ALA A 28 -2.67 15.73 -9.02
C ALA A 28 -4.04 15.88 -8.31
N GLY A 29 -4.15 16.66 -7.23
CA GLY A 29 -5.38 16.93 -6.49
C GLY A 29 -5.91 15.74 -5.70
N LEU A 30 -5.03 14.87 -5.19
CA LEU A 30 -5.36 13.84 -4.21
C LEU A 30 -5.17 14.40 -2.80
N ALA A 31 -5.96 13.93 -1.84
CA ALA A 31 -5.69 14.18 -0.43
C ALA A 31 -4.41 13.46 0.00
N VAL A 32 -3.53 14.18 0.69
CA VAL A 32 -2.28 13.64 1.27
C VAL A 32 -2.26 13.91 2.78
N PRO A 33 -1.49 13.16 3.58
CA PRO A 33 -1.34 13.46 5.00
C PRO A 33 -0.48 14.72 5.18
N GLU A 34 -0.84 15.56 6.15
CA GLU A 34 0.05 16.64 6.59
C GLU A 34 1.40 16.02 6.97
N THR A 35 2.51 16.51 6.40
CA THR A 35 3.84 15.91 6.59
C THR A 35 4.83 16.98 7.03
N VAL A 36 5.57 16.69 8.12
CA VAL A 36 6.68 17.51 8.60
C VAL A 36 7.96 16.68 8.65
N TYR A 37 9.08 17.32 8.34
CA TYR A 37 10.40 16.69 8.27
C TYR A 37 11.27 16.98 9.50
N ASP A 38 10.84 17.91 10.35
CA ASP A 38 11.48 18.20 11.64
C ASP A 38 10.54 17.77 12.76
N HIS A 39 11.01 16.86 13.61
CA HIS A 39 10.26 16.37 14.77
C HIS A 39 9.82 17.49 15.72
N ARG A 40 10.58 18.59 15.80
CA ARG A 40 10.26 19.77 16.64
C ARG A 40 9.07 20.56 16.10
N SER A 41 8.73 20.39 14.83
CA SER A 41 7.58 21.04 14.19
C SER A 41 6.28 20.25 14.36
N VAL A 42 6.32 19.08 14.99
CA VAL A 42 5.12 18.27 15.26
C VAL A 42 4.28 18.95 16.34
N SER A 43 3.10 19.45 15.96
CA SER A 43 2.17 20.12 16.89
C SER A 43 0.89 19.32 17.19
N ARG A 44 0.62 18.24 16.44
CA ARG A 44 -0.58 17.42 16.55
C ARG A 44 -0.23 15.96 16.80
N PHE A 45 -1.03 15.30 17.65
CA PHE A 45 -0.90 13.89 18.00
C PHE A 45 -2.25 13.17 17.90
N PRO A 46 -2.28 11.85 17.62
CA PRO A 46 -1.13 11.00 17.29
C PRO A 46 -0.49 11.38 15.94
N VAL A 47 0.82 11.13 15.82
CA VAL A 47 1.58 11.32 14.58
C VAL A 47 2.18 9.98 14.15
N PHE A 48 2.10 9.67 12.86
CA PHE A 48 2.76 8.52 12.27
C PHE A 48 4.18 8.90 11.88
N TYR A 49 5.17 8.09 12.20
CA TYR A 49 6.54 8.30 11.73
C TYR A 49 6.99 7.12 10.89
N LYS A 50 7.82 7.40 9.88
CA LYS A 50 8.52 6.37 9.09
C LYS A 50 9.89 6.88 8.64
N ASP A 51 10.79 5.95 8.29
CA ASP A 51 12.08 6.29 7.67
C ASP A 51 11.87 7.23 6.47
N ARG A 52 12.63 8.33 6.46
CA ARG A 52 12.58 9.33 5.38
C ARG A 52 13.03 8.74 4.04
N ARG A 53 14.02 7.84 4.06
CA ARG A 53 14.57 7.16 2.89
C ARG A 53 14.19 5.68 2.92
N GLU A 54 13.96 5.07 1.76
CA GLU A 54 13.90 3.60 1.66
C GLU A 54 15.33 3.04 1.76
N GLU A 55 15.85 2.86 2.98
CA GLU A 55 17.07 2.09 3.19
C GLU A 55 16.72 0.60 3.37
N ASN A 56 17.58 -0.29 2.84
CA ASN A 56 17.53 -1.74 3.07
C ASN A 56 17.98 -2.07 4.51
N ARG A 57 17.30 -1.49 5.51
CA ARG A 57 17.47 -1.87 6.91
C ARG A 57 16.64 -3.12 7.19
N LEU A 58 17.21 -4.05 7.95
CA LEU A 58 16.53 -5.27 8.41
C LEU A 58 15.24 -4.95 9.18
N HIS A 59 15.20 -3.79 9.84
CA HIS A 59 14.03 -3.24 10.52
C HIS A 59 13.78 -1.80 10.03
N ARG A 60 12.59 -1.56 9.46
CA ARG A 60 12.13 -0.20 9.11
C ARG A 60 11.66 0.50 10.38
N ASN A 61 12.17 1.70 10.65
CA ASN A 61 11.66 2.51 11.76
C ASN A 61 10.32 3.11 11.32
N ARG A 62 9.24 2.60 11.91
CA ARG A 62 7.91 3.17 11.76
C ARG A 62 7.06 2.92 12.98
N GLY A 63 6.13 3.82 13.25
CA GLY A 63 5.25 3.69 14.40
C GLY A 63 4.32 4.87 14.54
N ILE A 64 3.67 4.93 15.70
CA ILE A 64 2.76 6.02 16.07
C ILE A 64 3.29 6.62 17.36
N ALA A 65 3.66 7.89 17.32
CA ALA A 65 3.89 8.66 18.54
C ALA A 65 2.55 9.24 18.98
N VAL A 66 2.03 8.77 20.11
CA VAL A 66 0.71 9.20 20.63
C VAL A 66 0.76 10.53 21.39
N ASN A 67 1.96 10.99 21.76
CA ASN A 67 2.21 12.27 22.41
C ASN A 67 3.69 12.68 22.27
N ALA A 68 4.02 13.88 22.73
CA ALA A 68 5.38 14.43 22.68
C ALA A 68 6.41 13.61 23.48
N ALA A 69 6.01 12.97 24.58
CA ALA A 69 6.92 12.15 25.38
C ALA A 69 7.36 10.88 24.64
N VAL A 70 6.49 10.29 23.82
CA VAL A 70 6.87 9.17 22.94
C VAL A 70 7.77 9.65 21.82
N LEU A 71 7.45 10.80 21.21
CA LEU A 71 8.26 11.40 20.14
C LEU A 71 9.69 11.69 20.60
N ALA A 72 9.86 12.26 21.79
CA ALA A 72 11.16 12.60 22.37
C ALA A 72 12.05 11.38 22.71
N ARG A 73 11.48 10.17 22.70
CA ARG A 73 12.19 8.91 22.96
C ARG A 73 12.52 8.15 21.68
N LEU A 74 12.13 8.65 20.51
CA LEU A 74 12.47 8.01 19.25
C LEU A 74 13.98 8.09 19.02
N PRO A 75 14.64 6.99 18.62
CA PRO A 75 16.02 7.04 18.17
C PRO A 75 16.08 7.78 16.83
N ASP A 76 17.11 8.61 16.66
CA ASP A 76 17.46 9.29 15.41
C ASP A 76 16.26 9.97 14.72
N PRO A 77 15.51 10.86 15.41
CA PRO A 77 14.28 11.45 14.88
C PRO A 77 14.50 12.31 13.63
N ASP A 78 15.74 12.75 13.38
CA ASP A 78 16.12 13.54 12.22
C ASP A 78 16.21 12.71 10.91
N ASP A 79 16.31 11.38 11.02
CA ASP A 79 16.24 10.44 9.88
C ASP A 79 14.80 10.03 9.53
N LEU A 80 13.82 10.48 10.32
CA LEU A 80 12.42 10.16 10.16
C LEU A 80 11.66 11.27 9.43
N LEU A 81 10.55 10.90 8.80
CA LEU A 81 9.49 11.83 8.45
C LEU A 81 8.27 11.59 9.34
N PHE A 82 7.51 12.65 9.60
CA PHE A 82 6.35 12.62 10.48
C PHE A 82 5.12 13.03 9.68
N GLN A 83 4.09 12.21 9.72
CA GLN A 83 2.86 12.40 8.97
C GLN A 83 1.66 12.36 9.89
N GLU A 84 0.62 13.10 9.52
CA GLU A 84 -0.72 12.95 10.08
C GLU A 84 -1.09 11.47 10.20
N TYR A 85 -1.50 11.05 11.40
CA TYR A 85 -2.01 9.71 11.60
C TYR A 85 -3.44 9.62 11.07
N ILE A 86 -3.61 8.90 9.96
CA ILE A 86 -4.93 8.56 9.43
C ILE A 86 -5.45 7.30 10.13
N ASP A 87 -6.47 7.47 10.99
CA ASP A 87 -7.15 6.37 11.68
C ASP A 87 -8.11 5.63 10.74
N SER A 88 -7.54 4.77 9.92
CA SER A 88 -8.26 4.03 8.88
C SER A 88 -8.62 2.61 9.33
N PRO A 89 -9.78 2.06 8.93
CA PRO A 89 -10.16 0.68 9.23
C PRO A 89 -9.33 -0.38 8.48
N GLY A 90 -8.33 0.03 7.69
CA GLY A 90 -7.39 -0.80 6.95
C GLY A 90 -6.57 0.02 5.96
N THR A 91 -5.63 -0.63 5.28
CA THR A 91 -4.93 -0.04 4.13
C THR A 91 -5.64 -0.48 2.86
N TYR A 92 -5.83 0.42 1.89
CA TYR A 92 -6.49 0.15 0.63
C TYR A 92 -5.45 0.20 -0.48
N GLY A 93 -5.36 -0.87 -1.26
CA GLY A 93 -4.38 -1.01 -2.33
C GLY A 93 -5.06 -1.00 -3.69
N VAL A 94 -4.53 -0.20 -4.61
CA VAL A 94 -4.84 -0.27 -6.05
C VAL A 94 -3.62 -0.84 -6.76
N GLY A 95 -3.62 -2.14 -7.00
CA GLY A 95 -2.60 -2.78 -7.85
C GLY A 95 -2.93 -2.47 -9.30
N PHE A 96 -1.95 -2.09 -10.10
CA PHE A 96 -2.21 -1.60 -11.46
C PHE A 96 -1.11 -2.00 -12.45
N LEU A 97 -1.48 -2.01 -13.73
CA LEU A 97 -0.59 -1.94 -14.88
C LEU A 97 -0.91 -0.67 -15.66
N ALA A 98 0.10 0.09 -16.06
CA ALA A 98 -0.09 1.38 -16.73
C ALA A 98 0.92 1.60 -17.87
N ARG A 99 0.51 2.40 -18.86
CA ARG A 99 1.35 2.83 -19.97
C ARG A 99 1.04 4.28 -20.30
N ALA A 100 2.08 5.12 -20.39
CA ALA A 100 1.99 6.55 -20.67
C ALA A 100 0.97 7.28 -19.78
N GLY A 101 0.82 6.85 -18.53
CA GLY A 101 -0.14 7.38 -17.56
C GLY A 101 -1.54 6.76 -17.62
N ASP A 102 -1.87 5.99 -18.64
CA ASP A 102 -3.15 5.29 -18.74
C ASP A 102 -3.12 3.98 -17.96
N MET A 103 -4.07 3.80 -17.04
CA MET A 103 -4.22 2.59 -16.25
C MET A 103 -4.93 1.51 -17.07
N LEU A 104 -4.15 0.55 -17.58
CA LEU A 104 -4.62 -0.50 -18.50
C LEU A 104 -5.47 -1.56 -17.80
N THR A 105 -5.08 -1.93 -16.57
CA THR A 105 -5.87 -2.82 -15.71
C THR A 105 -5.54 -2.57 -14.26
N HIS A 106 -6.44 -2.95 -13.37
CA HIS A 106 -6.28 -2.76 -11.93
C HIS A 106 -6.95 -3.85 -11.11
N PHE A 107 -6.54 -3.95 -9.85
CA PHE A 107 -7.20 -4.76 -8.86
C PHE A 107 -7.13 -4.08 -7.50
N THR A 108 -8.29 -3.92 -6.87
CA THR A 108 -8.45 -3.18 -5.63
C THR A 108 -8.73 -4.11 -4.45
N HIS A 109 -8.01 -3.88 -3.36
CA HIS A 109 -8.18 -4.66 -2.14
C HIS A 109 -8.02 -3.79 -0.90
N LYS A 110 -8.53 -4.30 0.22
CA LYS A 110 -8.31 -3.77 1.55
C LYS A 110 -7.53 -4.78 2.36
N GLU A 111 -6.40 -4.35 2.90
CA GLU A 111 -5.71 -5.02 3.99
C GLU A 111 -6.47 -4.76 5.28
N THR A 112 -7.26 -5.75 5.71
CA THR A 112 -8.03 -5.66 6.97
C THR A 112 -7.15 -5.92 8.19
N VAL A 113 -6.03 -6.62 8.00
CA VAL A 113 -4.99 -6.86 8.99
C VAL A 113 -3.66 -6.78 8.26
N SER A 114 -2.71 -6.00 8.79
CA SER A 114 -1.35 -5.87 8.25
C SER A 114 -0.30 -6.17 9.33
N LEU A 115 0.89 -6.58 8.91
CA LEU A 115 2.04 -6.84 9.77
C LEU A 115 3.25 -6.01 9.29
N PRO A 116 3.72 -5.03 10.09
CA PRO A 116 3.15 -4.52 11.33
C PRO A 116 1.81 -3.79 11.14
N ARG A 117 1.06 -3.67 12.24
CA ARG A 117 -0.28 -3.05 12.27
C ARG A 117 -0.33 -1.61 11.74
N THR A 118 0.77 -0.88 11.83
CA THR A 118 0.85 0.55 11.48
C THR A 118 0.93 0.81 9.97
N GLY A 119 0.94 -0.24 9.16
CA GLY A 119 1.12 -0.23 7.71
C GLY A 119 2.29 -1.15 7.39
N GLY A 120 2.08 -2.15 6.54
CA GLY A 120 2.98 -3.29 6.40
C GLY A 120 2.44 -4.33 5.43
N ALA A 121 2.90 -5.57 5.56
CA ALA A 121 2.42 -6.67 4.75
C ALA A 121 0.96 -7.00 5.05
N GLY A 122 0.07 -6.99 4.07
CA GLY A 122 -1.27 -7.56 4.23
C GLY A 122 -1.23 -9.00 4.75
N VAL A 123 -1.88 -9.23 5.89
CA VAL A 123 -2.09 -10.55 6.50
C VAL A 123 -3.42 -11.12 6.05
N ILE A 124 -4.48 -10.31 6.15
CA ILE A 124 -5.82 -10.64 5.67
C ILE A 124 -6.25 -9.55 4.71
N VAL A 125 -6.37 -9.91 3.44
CA VAL A 125 -6.78 -9.02 2.36
C VAL A 125 -8.18 -9.38 1.88
N GLN A 126 -8.96 -8.39 1.48
CA GLN A 126 -10.31 -8.57 0.96
C GLN A 126 -10.49 -7.71 -0.29
N ARG A 127 -11.17 -8.21 -1.30
CA ARG A 127 -11.56 -7.43 -2.47
C ARG A 127 -12.41 -6.25 -2.03
N VAL A 128 -12.18 -5.10 -2.64
CA VAL A 128 -13.00 -3.90 -2.46
C VAL A 128 -13.24 -3.29 -3.81
N GLU A 129 -14.44 -2.81 -4.06
CA GLU A 129 -14.76 -2.03 -5.25
C GLU A 129 -15.28 -0.67 -4.80
N ASP A 130 -14.45 0.36 -4.96
CA ASP A 130 -14.85 1.75 -4.75
C ASP A 130 -14.32 2.57 -5.93
N PRO A 131 -15.22 3.15 -6.76
CA PRO A 131 -14.81 3.98 -7.90
C PRO A 131 -13.90 5.14 -7.54
N ARG A 132 -13.96 5.65 -6.30
CA ARG A 132 -13.11 6.76 -5.83
C ARG A 132 -11.64 6.36 -5.75
N LEU A 133 -11.34 5.13 -5.31
CA LEU A 133 -9.97 4.59 -5.28
C LEU A 133 -9.40 4.49 -6.70
N ILE A 134 -10.20 3.96 -7.62
CA ILE A 134 -9.81 3.75 -9.02
C ILE A 134 -9.57 5.10 -9.70
N ALA A 135 -10.48 6.05 -9.50
CA ALA A 135 -10.35 7.41 -10.04
C ALA A 135 -9.13 8.15 -9.48
N ALA A 136 -8.88 8.08 -8.17
CA ALA A 136 -7.71 8.68 -7.55
C ALA A 136 -6.40 8.08 -8.07
N ALA A 137 -6.34 6.76 -8.21
CA ALA A 137 -5.19 6.06 -8.78
C ALA A 137 -4.95 6.45 -10.24
N ALA A 138 -5.99 6.41 -11.08
CA ALA A 138 -5.89 6.81 -12.49
C ALA A 138 -5.42 8.26 -12.65
N LYS A 139 -5.95 9.18 -11.84
CA LYS A 139 -5.57 10.60 -11.85
C LYS A 139 -4.09 10.80 -11.52
N LEU A 140 -3.58 10.09 -10.51
CA LEU A 140 -2.16 10.12 -10.15
C LEU A 140 -1.28 9.56 -11.28
N LEU A 141 -1.63 8.39 -11.81
CA LEU A 141 -0.85 7.75 -12.87
C LEU A 141 -0.78 8.62 -14.13
N HIS A 142 -1.91 9.21 -14.52
CA HIS A 142 -2.00 10.12 -15.65
C HIS A 142 -1.13 11.37 -15.43
N HIS A 143 -1.23 12.01 -14.26
CA HIS A 143 -0.40 13.18 -13.90
C HIS A 143 1.10 12.89 -13.98
N LEU A 144 1.51 11.67 -13.62
CA LEU A 144 2.91 11.25 -13.65
C LEU A 144 3.38 10.80 -15.05
N GLY A 145 2.47 10.56 -15.99
CA GLY A 145 2.79 9.85 -17.23
C GLY A 145 3.36 8.44 -16.94
N PHE A 146 2.86 7.76 -15.91
CA PHE A 146 3.50 6.56 -15.38
C PHE A 146 3.47 5.37 -16.36
N ASP A 147 4.61 4.70 -16.48
CA ASP A 147 4.78 3.45 -17.24
C ASP A 147 5.20 2.32 -16.31
N GLY A 148 4.54 1.16 -16.41
CA GLY A 148 4.93 -0.07 -15.73
C GLY A 148 3.82 -0.66 -14.85
N TRP A 149 4.20 -1.09 -13.65
CA TRP A 149 3.30 -1.72 -12.69
C TRP A 149 3.58 -1.23 -11.27
N GLY A 150 2.61 -1.39 -10.39
CA GLY A 150 2.82 -1.05 -8.99
C GLY A 150 1.57 -1.20 -8.14
N LEU A 151 1.69 -0.75 -6.91
CA LEU A 151 0.61 -0.65 -5.93
C LEU A 151 0.54 0.77 -5.39
N ILE A 152 -0.61 1.42 -5.52
CA ILE A 152 -0.88 2.66 -4.80
C ILE A 152 -1.59 2.31 -3.50
N GLU A 153 -1.04 2.76 -2.37
CA GLU A 153 -1.62 2.60 -1.05
C GLU A 153 -2.36 3.85 -0.62
N PHE A 154 -3.57 3.64 -0.09
CA PHE A 154 -4.44 4.65 0.47
C PHE A 154 -4.89 4.26 1.88
N LYS A 155 -5.27 5.26 2.66
CA LYS A 155 -6.03 5.09 3.89
C LYS A 155 -7.37 5.81 3.74
N PHE A 156 -8.46 5.20 4.21
CA PHE A 156 -9.74 5.88 4.27
C PHE A 156 -9.77 6.75 5.53
N CYS A 157 -10.02 8.04 5.37
CA CYS A 157 -10.07 9.00 6.47
C CYS A 157 -11.53 9.28 6.85
N PRO A 158 -12.03 8.79 8.00
CA PRO A 158 -13.43 8.96 8.37
C PRO A 158 -13.85 10.42 8.55
N SER A 159 -12.96 11.32 8.98
CA SER A 159 -13.30 12.74 9.11
C SER A 159 -13.45 13.43 7.76
N ARG A 160 -12.68 13.02 6.75
CA ARG A 160 -12.76 13.54 5.38
C ARG A 160 -13.79 12.81 4.51
N GLN A 161 -14.27 11.65 4.97
CA GLN A 161 -15.11 10.72 4.20
C GLN A 161 -14.51 10.31 2.85
N ASP A 162 -13.18 10.33 2.74
CA ASP A 162 -12.46 10.07 1.49
C ASP A 162 -11.09 9.41 1.73
N TYR A 163 -10.47 8.99 0.63
CA TYR A 163 -9.16 8.34 0.62
C TYR A 163 -8.02 9.34 0.64
N VAL A 164 -7.02 9.04 1.46
CA VAL A 164 -5.77 9.77 1.58
C VAL A 164 -4.66 8.93 0.98
N PHE A 165 -3.93 9.47 0.02
CA PHE A 165 -2.77 8.84 -0.60
C PHE A 165 -1.65 8.65 0.43
N MET A 166 -1.08 7.46 0.48
CA MET A 166 0.00 7.12 1.42
C MET A 166 1.32 6.85 0.71
N GLU A 167 1.30 6.07 -0.37
CA GLU A 167 2.51 5.64 -1.06
C GLU A 167 2.21 5.12 -2.47
N LEU A 168 3.13 5.31 -3.41
CA LEU A 168 3.16 4.60 -4.68
C LEU A 168 4.36 3.64 -4.66
N ASN A 169 4.08 2.35 -4.61
CA ASN A 169 5.08 1.29 -4.68
C ASN A 169 5.28 0.86 -6.13
N ALA A 170 6.28 1.42 -6.82
CA ALA A 170 6.65 1.04 -8.18
C ALA A 170 7.47 -0.27 -8.19
N LYS A 171 6.88 -1.35 -7.65
CA LYS A 171 7.45 -2.70 -7.52
C LYS A 171 6.32 -3.73 -7.39
N PHE A 172 6.66 -5.02 -7.51
CA PHE A 172 5.72 -6.06 -7.10
C PHE A 172 5.51 -6.01 -5.59
N TRP A 173 4.27 -6.25 -5.17
CA TRP A 173 3.84 -6.12 -3.79
C TRP A 173 3.48 -7.48 -3.19
N GLN A 174 3.43 -7.53 -1.87
CA GLN A 174 3.32 -8.79 -1.12
C GLN A 174 1.96 -9.49 -1.23
N SER A 175 0.94 -8.82 -1.74
CA SER A 175 -0.38 -9.37 -2.05
C SER A 175 -0.65 -9.50 -3.56
N LEU A 176 0.41 -9.52 -4.39
CA LEU A 176 0.29 -9.63 -5.84
C LEU A 176 -0.53 -10.86 -6.29
N GLU A 177 -0.33 -12.02 -5.65
CA GLU A 177 -1.08 -13.25 -5.93
C GLU A 177 -2.61 -13.02 -5.85
N PHE A 178 -3.05 -12.11 -4.96
CA PHE A 178 -4.47 -11.78 -4.85
C PHE A 178 -5.00 -11.08 -6.10
N ALA A 179 -4.19 -10.20 -6.72
CA ALA A 179 -4.54 -9.55 -7.97
C ALA A 179 -4.43 -10.50 -9.16
N LEU A 180 -3.35 -11.29 -9.23
CA LEU A 180 -3.11 -12.28 -10.26
C LEU A 180 -4.25 -13.30 -10.35
N GLY A 181 -4.64 -13.90 -9.21
CA GLY A 181 -5.71 -14.90 -9.17
C GLY A 181 -7.09 -14.33 -9.48
N ASN A 182 -7.34 -13.03 -9.25
CA ASN A 182 -8.67 -12.44 -9.44
C ASN A 182 -8.85 -11.69 -10.77
N ASN A 183 -7.77 -11.22 -11.39
CA ASN A 183 -7.83 -10.44 -12.60
C ASN A 183 -6.90 -11.04 -13.69
N PRO A 184 -7.47 -11.85 -14.61
CA PRO A 184 -6.75 -12.50 -15.72
C PRO A 184 -5.92 -11.55 -16.59
N GLN A 185 -6.30 -10.28 -16.67
CA GLN A 185 -5.55 -9.30 -17.46
C GLN A 185 -4.11 -9.13 -16.95
N PHE A 186 -3.87 -9.30 -15.65
CA PHE A 186 -2.51 -9.23 -15.14
C PHE A 186 -1.63 -10.34 -15.73
N PHE A 187 -2.11 -11.59 -15.75
CA PHE A 187 -1.35 -12.70 -16.36
C PHE A 187 -1.12 -12.49 -17.85
N ARG A 188 -2.17 -12.07 -18.56
CA ARG A 188 -2.08 -11.83 -20.00
C ARG A 188 -1.05 -10.74 -20.32
N MET A 189 -1.08 -9.62 -19.61
CA MET A 189 -0.24 -8.46 -19.93
C MET A 189 1.20 -8.58 -19.41
N LEU A 190 1.41 -9.23 -18.26
CA LEU A 190 2.75 -9.42 -17.69
C LEU A 190 3.49 -10.60 -18.33
N PHE A 191 2.77 -11.68 -18.65
CA PHE A 191 3.38 -12.97 -18.99
C PHE A 191 2.88 -13.59 -20.29
N GLY A 192 1.85 -13.02 -20.93
CA GLY A 192 1.25 -13.61 -22.14
C GLY A 192 0.47 -14.89 -21.86
N ILE A 193 0.04 -15.11 -20.62
CA ILE A 193 -0.64 -16.34 -20.18
C ILE A 193 -2.13 -16.05 -20.00
N ASP A 194 -2.98 -16.86 -20.62
CA ASP A 194 -4.41 -16.88 -20.29
C ASP A 194 -4.63 -17.70 -19.01
N TYR A 195 -5.20 -17.05 -17.99
CA TYR A 195 -5.48 -17.67 -16.70
C TYR A 195 -6.94 -17.40 -16.30
N PRO A 196 -7.72 -18.41 -15.89
CA PRO A 196 -9.10 -18.20 -15.43
C PRO A 196 -9.13 -17.49 -14.07
N ALA A 197 -10.08 -16.58 -13.86
CA ALA A 197 -10.20 -15.87 -12.58
C ALA A 197 -10.73 -16.79 -11.47
N ASP A 198 -10.01 -16.85 -10.35
CA ASP A 198 -10.39 -17.60 -9.15
C ASP A 198 -11.55 -16.97 -8.36
N LYS A 199 -11.83 -15.67 -8.58
CA LYS A 199 -12.89 -14.89 -7.91
C LYS A 199 -12.87 -15.02 -6.37
N VAL A 200 -11.67 -14.92 -5.79
CA VAL A 200 -11.44 -14.97 -4.35
C VAL A 200 -11.81 -13.63 -3.73
N GLU A 201 -12.85 -13.61 -2.91
CA GLU A 201 -13.28 -12.39 -2.20
C GLU A 201 -12.34 -12.01 -1.05
N LYS A 202 -11.74 -13.00 -0.40
CA LYS A 202 -10.92 -12.78 0.80
C LYS A 202 -9.80 -13.81 0.91
N MET A 203 -8.63 -13.36 1.34
CA MET A 203 -7.43 -14.19 1.42
C MET A 203 -6.66 -13.94 2.71
N VAL A 204 -6.11 -15.00 3.30
CA VAL A 204 -5.22 -14.94 4.45
C VAL A 204 -3.86 -15.55 4.11
N PHE A 205 -2.79 -14.81 4.40
CA PHE A 205 -1.42 -15.29 4.31
C PHE A 205 -1.07 -16.01 5.62
N ALA A 206 -1.18 -17.34 5.63
CA ALA A 206 -1.11 -18.15 6.86
C ALA A 206 0.17 -17.89 7.66
N ARG A 207 1.33 -17.87 6.98
CA ARG A 207 2.62 -17.59 7.63
C ARG A 207 2.64 -16.23 8.32
N ARG A 208 2.15 -15.18 7.66
CA ARG A 208 2.07 -13.83 8.25
C ARG A 208 1.09 -13.79 9.41
N TYR A 209 -0.02 -14.53 9.32
CA TYR A 209 -0.99 -14.62 10.39
C TYR A 209 -0.40 -15.27 11.65
N LEU A 210 0.36 -16.35 11.47
CA LEU A 210 1.01 -17.08 12.56
C LEU A 210 2.14 -16.28 13.23
N MET A 211 2.80 -15.39 12.50
CA MET A 211 3.85 -14.48 13.03
C MET A 211 3.30 -13.37 13.95
N GLN A 212 1.99 -13.15 13.98
CA GLN A 212 1.40 -12.17 14.89
C GLN A 212 1.44 -12.66 16.34
N PRO A 213 1.49 -11.74 17.32
CA PRO A 213 1.31 -12.08 18.74
C PRO A 213 0.03 -12.91 18.96
N TRP A 214 0.06 -13.89 19.86
CA TRP A 214 -1.07 -14.83 20.01
C TRP A 214 -2.40 -14.15 20.34
N ARG A 215 -2.37 -13.04 21.11
CA ARG A 215 -3.56 -12.23 21.42
C ARG A 215 -4.17 -11.60 20.18
N ASP A 216 -3.33 -11.14 19.26
CA ASP A 216 -3.76 -10.56 17.98
C ASP A 216 -4.38 -11.62 17.08
N ARG A 217 -3.83 -12.83 17.07
CA ARG A 217 -4.44 -13.97 16.35
C ARG A 217 -5.87 -14.24 16.86
N LEU A 218 -6.07 -14.34 18.17
CA LEU A 218 -7.42 -14.55 18.73
C LEU A 218 -8.37 -13.41 18.37
N ARG A 219 -7.93 -12.15 18.49
CA ARG A 219 -8.72 -10.98 18.10
C ARG A 219 -9.13 -11.00 16.62
N HIS A 220 -8.29 -11.53 15.75
CA HIS A 220 -8.52 -11.57 14.31
C HIS A 220 -9.19 -12.85 13.82
N LEU A 221 -9.46 -13.82 14.71
CA LEU A 221 -10.12 -15.08 14.36
C LEU A 221 -11.46 -14.90 13.61
N PRO A 222 -12.36 -13.97 13.99
CA PRO A 222 -13.59 -13.73 13.22
C PRO A 222 -13.34 -13.24 11.80
N ARG A 223 -12.19 -12.60 11.54
CA ARG A 223 -11.81 -12.12 10.22
C ARG A 223 -11.34 -13.25 9.29
N LEU A 224 -11.05 -14.45 9.79
CA LEU A 224 -10.67 -15.59 8.94
C LEU A 224 -11.85 -16.20 8.18
N ARG A 225 -13.09 -15.95 8.61
CA ARG A 225 -14.28 -16.50 7.94
C ARG A 225 -14.29 -16.11 6.46
N GLY A 226 -14.42 -17.11 5.59
CA GLY A 226 -14.45 -16.96 4.13
C GLY A 226 -13.10 -16.65 3.47
N CYS A 227 -11.98 -16.69 4.21
CA CYS A 227 -10.67 -16.51 3.62
C CYS A 227 -10.21 -17.78 2.89
N ARG A 228 -9.74 -17.64 1.66
CA ARG A 228 -8.82 -18.61 1.06
C ARG A 228 -7.49 -18.54 1.79
N VAL A 229 -6.96 -19.69 2.19
CA VAL A 229 -5.67 -19.79 2.88
C VAL A 229 -4.56 -19.91 1.84
N VAL A 230 -3.53 -19.09 1.99
CA VAL A 230 -2.27 -19.19 1.22
C VAL A 230 -1.18 -19.69 2.17
N GLU A 231 -0.73 -20.93 1.94
CA GLU A 231 0.24 -21.65 2.77
C GLU A 231 1.68 -21.56 2.22
N THR A 232 1.83 -21.43 0.90
CA THR A 232 3.11 -21.36 0.18
C THR A 232 3.06 -20.29 -0.91
N GLU A 233 4.21 -19.71 -1.28
CA GLU A 233 4.36 -18.70 -2.35
C GLU A 233 4.17 -19.29 -3.77
N HIS A 234 3.15 -20.12 -3.99
CA HIS A 234 2.81 -20.55 -5.34
C HIS A 234 2.04 -19.41 -6.00
N LEU A 235 2.68 -18.77 -6.98
CA LEU A 235 2.15 -17.61 -7.71
C LEU A 235 0.77 -17.83 -8.32
N VAL A 236 0.40 -19.09 -8.59
CA VAL A 236 -0.92 -19.55 -9.03
C VAL A 236 -0.94 -21.09 -9.07
N ARG A 237 -2.13 -21.70 -9.01
CA ARG A 237 -2.33 -23.16 -9.15
C ARG A 237 -2.20 -23.66 -10.58
#